data_AF-A0AA37BRF9-F1
#
_entry.id   AF-A0AA37BRF9-F1
#
_cell.length_a   1.000
_cell.length_b   1.000
_cell.length_c   1.000
_cell.angle_alpha   90.00
_cell.angle_beta   90.00
_cell.angle_gamma   90.00
#
_symmetry.space_group_name_H-M   'P 1'
#
loop_
_entity.id
_entity.type
_entity.pdbx_description
1 polymer ?
#
loop_
_entity_poly.entity_id
_entity_poly.type
_entity_poly.pdbx_seq_one_letter_code
_entity_poly.pdbx_strand_id
1 'polypeptide(L)'
;MIPSEIGTRLDRRAVLSFYHDDEFTAVSERHGINVAVRFRLTRDGGIGIYNMPATGGLEVSDSLKTRWAVKSARDLRGSPLIEAFQRINEVPSLVIDGAVIREGVYTVYLRYHRSDEENLWSALAGSYGRMPDFAVEKKVTTEGFLSSFEEICSAMPLTYYQLDCLVPPEYIDISHDPVITSLGVKWTREMKYLLEDNFRAVFYDDTNIIGGGEDWVSEISREERIYAASFSNPVVERLVNGITADRTVAMAMPQRLYGRSFHLGTFVPDIVRPDFFRIVEGVSMELRTWSIRIGQAIPVPEMARQQAYRNGPEQQAPH
;
A
#
# COMPACT_ATOMS: atom_id res chain seq x y z
N MET A 1 -15.30 3.22 7.25
CA MET A 1 -14.51 2.94 6.02
C MET A 1 -13.09 2.86 6.50
N ILE A 2 -12.32 1.86 6.06
CA ILE A 2 -11.00 1.60 6.63
C ILE A 2 -10.11 2.86 6.65
N PRO A 3 -10.03 3.67 5.56
CA PRO A 3 -9.24 4.91 5.57
C PRO A 3 -9.60 5.94 6.65
N SER A 4 -10.88 6.02 7.04
CA SER A 4 -11.32 6.92 8.11
C SER A 4 -10.90 6.42 9.50
N GLU A 5 -10.73 5.11 9.67
CA GLU A 5 -10.41 4.46 10.96
C GLU A 5 -8.90 4.51 11.26
N ILE A 6 -8.06 4.44 10.22
CA ILE A 6 -6.59 4.50 10.32
C ILE A 6 -6.03 5.91 10.12
N GLY A 7 -6.88 6.86 9.75
CA GLY A 7 -6.50 8.15 9.16
C GLY A 7 -5.30 8.84 9.79
N THR A 8 -5.22 8.87 11.12
CA THR A 8 -4.21 9.61 11.87
C THR A 8 -3.28 8.72 12.71
N ARG A 9 -3.32 7.39 12.56
CA ARG A 9 -2.52 6.45 13.37
C ARG A 9 -1.04 6.51 13.02
N LEU A 10 -0.71 6.63 11.74
CA LEU A 10 0.62 7.03 11.30
C LEU A 10 0.61 8.55 11.16
N ASP A 11 1.12 9.23 12.19
CA ASP A 11 1.03 10.67 12.40
C ASP A 11 2.12 11.46 11.66
N ARG A 12 2.87 10.83 10.76
CA ARG A 12 3.85 11.52 9.91
C ARG A 12 3.70 11.06 8.47
N ARG A 13 3.98 11.99 7.57
CA ARG A 13 4.05 11.74 6.13
C ARG A 13 5.32 12.35 5.57
N ALA A 14 5.96 11.66 4.63
CA ALA A 14 6.97 12.25 3.78
C ALA A 14 6.71 11.93 2.30
N VAL A 15 7.21 12.80 1.44
CA VAL A 15 7.28 12.57 0.00
C VAL A 15 8.75 12.61 -0.39
N LEU A 16 9.22 11.53 -1.00
CA LEU A 16 10.58 11.42 -1.49
C LEU A 16 10.55 11.59 -3.01
N SER A 17 11.54 12.29 -3.55
CA SER A 17 11.82 12.28 -4.97
C SER A 17 13.27 11.94 -5.26
N PHE A 18 13.51 11.28 -6.39
CA PHE A 18 14.84 10.94 -6.88
C PHE A 18 14.78 10.52 -8.34
N TYR A 19 15.91 10.61 -9.03
CA TYR A 19 16.08 10.05 -10.36
C TYR A 19 16.68 8.63 -10.28
N HIS A 20 16.18 7.74 -11.14
CA HIS A 20 16.76 6.44 -11.40
C HIS A 20 16.75 6.21 -12.91
N ASP A 21 17.91 5.81 -13.46
CA ASP A 21 18.06 5.61 -14.89
C ASP A 21 17.38 4.30 -15.31
N ASP A 22 16.17 4.41 -15.83
CA ASP A 22 15.42 3.30 -16.41
C ASP A 22 14.52 3.77 -17.57
N GLU A 23 13.99 2.79 -18.31
CA GLU A 23 13.15 3.04 -19.48
C GLU A 23 11.87 3.83 -19.13
N PHE A 24 11.35 3.69 -17.91
CA PHE A 24 10.11 4.33 -17.49
C PHE A 24 10.32 5.80 -17.12
N THR A 25 11.45 6.17 -16.53
CA THR A 25 11.83 7.57 -16.34
C THR A 25 12.05 8.26 -17.67
N ALA A 26 12.78 7.63 -18.60
CA ALA A 26 12.98 8.16 -19.95
C ALA A 26 11.67 8.34 -20.73
N VAL A 27 10.74 7.37 -20.64
CA VAL A 27 9.41 7.47 -21.27
C VAL A 27 8.57 8.58 -20.63
N SER A 28 8.57 8.65 -19.30
CA SER A 28 7.83 9.68 -18.56
C SER A 28 8.29 11.08 -18.94
N GLU A 29 9.60 11.31 -18.97
CA GLU A 29 10.21 12.59 -19.36
C GLU A 29 9.90 12.94 -20.82
N ARG A 30 10.14 12.01 -21.75
CA ARG A 30 9.99 12.27 -23.19
C ARG A 30 8.55 12.53 -23.61
N HIS A 31 7.60 11.85 -22.98
CA HIS A 31 6.20 11.87 -23.41
C HIS A 31 5.27 12.62 -22.45
N GLY A 32 5.78 13.10 -21.31
CA GLY A 32 4.96 13.76 -20.28
C GLY A 32 3.92 12.82 -19.66
N ILE A 33 4.24 11.52 -19.54
CA ILE A 33 3.31 10.49 -19.09
C ILE A 33 3.63 10.12 -17.64
N ASN A 34 2.59 10.02 -16.83
CA ASN A 34 2.71 9.52 -15.47
C ASN A 34 2.67 7.99 -15.45
N VAL A 35 3.58 7.38 -14.70
CA VAL A 35 3.67 5.92 -14.53
C VAL A 35 3.35 5.58 -13.09
N ALA A 36 2.37 4.71 -12.85
CA ALA A 36 2.13 4.14 -11.53
C ALA A 36 3.13 3.00 -11.27
N VAL A 37 3.69 2.97 -10.06
CA VAL A 37 4.73 2.00 -9.70
C VAL A 37 4.34 1.25 -8.43
N ARG A 38 4.53 -0.08 -8.46
CA ARG A 38 4.50 -0.94 -7.27
C ARG A 38 5.76 -1.79 -7.22
N PHE A 39 6.50 -1.78 -6.11
CA PHE A 39 7.57 -2.77 -5.88
C PHE A 39 7.05 -3.95 -5.04
N ARG A 40 7.49 -5.15 -5.43
CA ARG A 40 7.36 -6.38 -4.66
C ARG A 40 8.77 -6.78 -4.24
N LEU A 41 9.11 -6.56 -2.99
CA LEU A 41 10.40 -6.90 -2.41
C LEU A 41 10.42 -8.39 -2.13
N THR A 42 11.56 -9.04 -2.34
CA THR A 42 11.79 -10.44 -2.00
C THR A 42 13.10 -10.55 -1.23
N ARG A 43 13.38 -11.70 -0.61
CA ARG A 43 14.66 -11.91 0.08
C ARG A 43 15.86 -11.75 -0.87
N ASP A 44 15.69 -12.20 -2.10
CA ASP A 44 16.73 -12.23 -3.12
C ASP A 44 16.67 -11.03 -4.09
N GLY A 45 15.91 -9.98 -3.78
CA GLY A 45 15.78 -8.79 -4.64
C GLY A 45 14.37 -8.23 -4.65
N GLY A 46 13.82 -8.03 -5.85
CA GLY A 46 12.44 -7.56 -5.98
C GLY A 46 12.02 -7.29 -7.41
N ILE A 47 10.72 -7.09 -7.59
CA ILE A 47 10.09 -6.83 -8.87
C ILE A 47 9.49 -5.43 -8.84
N GLY A 48 9.80 -4.59 -9.83
CA GLY A 48 9.07 -3.35 -10.09
C GLY A 48 7.93 -3.62 -11.06
N ILE A 49 6.71 -3.22 -10.71
CA ILE A 49 5.53 -3.30 -11.56
C ILE A 49 5.17 -1.87 -11.98
N TYR A 50 5.04 -1.67 -13.29
CA TYR A 50 4.87 -0.36 -13.90
C TYR A 50 3.63 -0.33 -14.78
N ASN A 51 2.74 0.63 -14.55
CA ASN A 51 1.54 0.84 -15.37
C ASN A 51 1.47 2.29 -15.84
N MET A 52 1.24 2.47 -17.13
CA MET A 52 1.07 3.78 -17.74
C MET A 52 -0.08 3.74 -18.75
N PRO A 53 -0.71 4.88 -19.07
CA PRO A 53 -1.73 4.95 -20.11
C PRO A 53 -1.24 4.39 -21.45
N ALA A 54 -2.12 3.70 -22.17
CA ALA A 54 -1.86 3.28 -23.54
C ALA A 54 -1.98 4.49 -24.49
N THR A 55 -0.88 5.22 -24.69
CA THR A 55 -0.78 6.24 -25.74
C THR A 55 -0.13 5.66 -26.99
N GLY A 56 -0.50 6.18 -28.16
CA GLY A 56 0.07 5.72 -29.42
C GLY A 56 1.60 5.90 -29.46
N GLY A 57 2.31 4.88 -29.94
CA GLY A 57 3.77 4.95 -30.18
C GLY A 57 4.68 4.66 -28.98
N LEU A 58 4.15 4.28 -27.82
CA LEU A 58 5.01 3.82 -26.71
C LEU A 58 5.57 2.44 -26.99
N GLU A 59 6.89 2.34 -27.08
CA GLU A 59 7.62 1.07 -27.08
C GLU A 59 8.32 0.93 -25.73
N VAL A 60 7.84 -0.04 -24.94
CA VAL A 60 8.44 -0.43 -23.67
C VAL A 60 8.75 -1.92 -23.77
N SER A 61 9.98 -2.31 -23.50
CA SER A 61 10.41 -3.71 -23.59
C SER A 61 9.61 -4.61 -22.62
N ASP A 62 9.37 -5.89 -22.95
CA ASP A 62 8.58 -6.84 -22.12
C ASP A 62 7.35 -6.19 -21.43
N SER A 63 6.48 -5.60 -22.26
CA SER A 63 5.24 -4.96 -21.82
C SER A 63 4.02 -5.67 -22.40
N LEU A 64 2.96 -5.72 -21.59
CA LEU A 64 1.62 -6.15 -21.98
C LEU A 64 0.78 -4.92 -22.26
N LYS A 65 0.28 -4.80 -23.49
CA LYS A 65 -0.56 -3.68 -23.90
C LYS A 65 -2.02 -4.10 -23.84
N THR A 66 -2.82 -3.35 -23.10
CA THR A 66 -4.28 -3.43 -23.13
C THR A 66 -4.84 -2.23 -23.89
N ARG A 67 -6.17 -2.15 -24.01
CA ARG A 67 -6.83 -0.97 -24.56
C ARG A 67 -6.51 0.33 -23.79
N TRP A 68 -6.22 0.21 -22.49
CA TRP A 68 -6.15 1.36 -21.58
C TRP A 68 -4.76 1.58 -20.99
N ALA A 69 -3.94 0.53 -20.91
CA ALA A 69 -2.65 0.58 -20.23
C ALA A 69 -1.54 -0.17 -20.97
N VAL A 70 -0.31 0.30 -20.79
CA VAL A 70 0.92 -0.48 -20.97
C VAL A 70 1.36 -0.94 -19.59
N LYS A 71 1.49 -2.26 -19.40
CA LYS A 71 1.84 -2.90 -18.13
C LYS A 71 3.17 -3.63 -18.26
N SER A 72 4.09 -3.43 -17.33
CA SER A 72 5.38 -4.14 -17.32
C SER A 72 5.78 -4.56 -15.91
N ALA A 73 6.61 -5.59 -15.84
CA ALA A 73 7.24 -6.03 -14.61
C ALA A 73 8.74 -6.21 -14.88
N ARG A 74 9.59 -5.70 -14.00
CA ARG A 74 11.05 -5.79 -14.10
C ARG A 74 11.60 -6.50 -12.89
N ASP A 75 12.47 -7.47 -13.12
CA ASP A 75 13.38 -7.93 -12.07
C ASP A 75 14.35 -6.78 -11.76
N LEU A 76 14.42 -6.41 -10.49
CA LEU A 76 15.25 -5.33 -9.97
C LEU A 76 16.32 -5.87 -9.01
N ARG A 77 16.59 -7.19 -9.00
CA ARG A 77 17.62 -7.80 -8.15
C ARG A 77 18.97 -7.09 -8.31
N GLY A 78 19.55 -6.68 -7.18
CA GLY A 78 20.83 -5.99 -7.12
C GLY A 78 20.80 -4.54 -7.63
N SER A 79 19.61 -3.99 -7.91
CA SER A 79 19.48 -2.56 -8.23
C SER A 79 19.59 -1.71 -6.96
N PRO A 80 20.24 -0.53 -7.01
CA PRO A 80 20.25 0.41 -5.88
C PRO A 80 18.84 0.84 -5.46
N LEU A 81 17.89 0.85 -6.41
CA LEU A 81 16.49 1.16 -6.16
C LEU A 81 15.86 0.15 -5.20
N ILE A 82 15.95 -1.16 -5.50
CA ILE A 82 15.32 -2.17 -4.64
C ILE A 82 15.98 -2.26 -3.27
N GLU A 83 17.31 -2.12 -3.20
CA GLU A 83 18.06 -2.12 -1.95
C GLU A 83 17.62 -0.98 -1.03
N ALA A 84 17.39 0.21 -1.60
CA ALA A 84 16.93 1.35 -0.83
C ALA A 84 15.51 1.14 -0.28
N PHE A 85 14.60 0.59 -1.11
CA PHE A 85 13.25 0.22 -0.67
C PHE A 85 13.27 -0.85 0.42
N GLN A 86 14.11 -1.89 0.29
CA GLN A 86 14.27 -2.93 1.31
C GLN A 86 14.68 -2.34 2.64
N ARG A 87 15.68 -1.45 2.65
CA ARG A 87 16.20 -0.85 3.90
C ARG A 87 15.19 0.02 4.61
N ILE A 88 14.48 0.90 3.89
CA ILE A 88 13.48 1.75 4.55
C ILE A 88 12.30 0.91 5.09
N ASN A 89 11.95 -0.19 4.42
CA ASN A 89 10.85 -1.05 4.83
C ASN A 89 11.15 -1.84 6.12
N GLU A 90 12.40 -1.87 6.59
CA GLU A 90 12.77 -2.40 7.90
C GLU A 90 12.26 -1.52 9.05
N VAL A 91 12.08 -0.22 8.83
CA VAL A 91 11.58 0.73 9.84
C VAL A 91 10.17 0.32 10.26
N PRO A 92 9.91 -0.06 11.52
CA PRO A 92 8.69 -0.75 11.94
C PRO A 92 7.39 -0.07 11.49
N SER A 93 7.22 1.22 11.76
CA SER A 93 5.98 1.97 11.43
C SER A 93 5.85 2.43 9.98
N LEU A 94 6.86 2.25 9.14
CA LEU A 94 6.84 2.75 7.77
C LEU A 94 5.80 2.00 6.92
N VAL A 95 4.92 2.75 6.28
CA VAL A 95 4.02 2.30 5.22
C VAL A 95 4.26 3.14 3.98
N ILE A 96 4.46 2.50 2.83
CA ILE A 96 4.58 3.17 1.54
C ILE A 96 3.21 3.11 0.87
N ASP A 97 2.61 4.27 0.66
CA ASP A 97 1.25 4.39 0.13
C ASP A 97 1.23 4.08 -1.37
N GLY A 98 2.21 4.60 -2.10
CA GLY A 98 2.36 4.44 -3.53
C GLY A 98 3.61 5.12 -4.04
N ALA A 99 3.96 4.79 -5.28
CA ALA A 99 5.02 5.45 -6.02
C ALA A 99 4.51 5.77 -7.43
N VAL A 100 4.95 6.91 -7.96
CA VAL A 100 4.70 7.31 -9.35
C VAL A 100 5.99 7.81 -9.97
N ILE A 101 6.09 7.73 -11.29
CA ILE A 101 7.10 8.45 -12.06
C ILE A 101 6.37 9.57 -12.78
N ARG A 102 6.84 10.80 -12.58
CA ARG A 102 6.31 12.01 -13.22
C ARG A 102 7.49 12.84 -13.71
N GLU A 103 7.42 13.28 -14.97
CA GLU A 103 8.45 14.13 -15.58
C GLU A 103 9.86 13.53 -15.43
N GLY A 104 9.97 12.19 -15.50
CA GLY A 104 11.24 11.47 -15.37
C GLY A 104 11.73 11.22 -13.94
N VAL A 105 10.99 11.66 -12.91
CA VAL A 105 11.40 11.56 -11.51
C VAL A 105 10.48 10.58 -10.76
N TYR A 106 11.07 9.70 -9.94
CA TYR A 106 10.31 8.90 -9.00
C TYR A 106 9.80 9.77 -7.86
N THR A 107 8.53 9.68 -7.53
CA THR A 107 7.91 10.29 -6.35
C THR A 107 7.30 9.19 -5.50
N VAL A 108 7.79 9.02 -4.26
CA VAL A 108 7.37 7.96 -3.33
C VAL A 108 6.67 8.59 -2.13
N TYR A 109 5.45 8.14 -1.86
CA TYR A 109 4.61 8.62 -0.77
C TYR A 109 4.68 7.64 0.38
N LEU A 110 5.05 8.13 1.56
CA LEU A 110 5.20 7.30 2.74
C LEU A 110 4.57 7.93 3.98
N ARG A 111 4.10 7.06 4.88
CA ARG A 111 3.59 7.40 6.21
C ARG A 111 4.32 6.58 7.26
N TYR A 112 4.46 7.16 8.45
CA TYR A 112 5.14 6.52 9.57
C TYR A 112 4.66 7.13 10.89
N HIS A 113 5.01 6.49 12.00
CA HIS A 113 4.74 7.02 13.34
C HIS A 113 5.97 7.78 13.85
N ARG A 114 5.76 8.90 14.53
CA ARG A 114 6.81 9.75 15.12
C ARG A 114 7.85 9.00 15.96
N SER A 115 7.49 7.87 16.60
CA SER A 115 8.44 7.05 17.37
C SER A 115 9.63 6.56 16.53
N ASP A 116 9.44 6.34 15.23
CA ASP A 116 10.47 5.82 14.33
C ASP A 116 11.14 6.92 13.48
N GLU A 117 10.87 8.19 13.77
CA GLU A 117 11.29 9.30 12.91
C GLU A 117 12.81 9.33 12.68
N GLU A 118 13.62 9.21 13.74
CA GLU A 118 15.08 9.17 13.62
C GLU A 118 15.58 7.95 12.85
N ASN A 119 14.98 6.78 13.10
CA ASN A 119 15.32 5.53 12.42
C ASN A 119 15.05 5.64 10.91
N LEU A 120 13.92 6.24 10.52
CA LEU A 120 13.58 6.48 9.14
C LEU A 120 14.57 7.41 8.45
N TRP A 121 14.90 8.55 9.06
CA TRP A 121 15.83 9.51 8.46
C TRP A 121 17.24 8.92 8.31
N SER A 122 17.69 8.14 9.29
CA SER A 122 18.94 7.39 9.19
C SER A 122 18.92 6.38 8.02
N ALA A 123 17.84 5.62 7.88
CA ALA A 123 17.67 4.67 6.78
C ALA A 123 17.62 5.36 5.41
N LEU A 124 16.94 6.51 5.30
CA LEU A 124 16.86 7.31 4.08
C LEU A 124 18.21 7.89 3.68
N ALA A 125 18.92 8.52 4.61
CA ALA A 125 20.25 9.07 4.36
C ALA A 125 21.24 7.99 3.91
N GLY A 126 21.19 6.81 4.53
CA GLY A 126 22.06 5.68 4.19
C GLY A 126 21.75 5.00 2.85
N SER A 127 20.54 5.19 2.30
CA SER A 127 20.07 4.45 1.11
C SER A 127 19.80 5.36 -0.08
N TYR A 128 18.89 6.31 0.09
CA TYR A 128 18.46 7.23 -0.97
C TYR A 128 19.37 8.44 -1.10
N GLY A 129 20.11 8.82 -0.06
CA GLY A 129 21.05 9.95 -0.11
C GLY A 129 22.16 9.82 -1.15
N ARG A 130 22.33 8.64 -1.76
CA ARG A 130 23.27 8.36 -2.85
C ARG A 130 22.61 8.32 -4.24
N MET A 131 21.28 8.42 -4.31
CA MET A 131 20.57 8.48 -5.58
C MET A 131 20.68 9.89 -6.18
N PRO A 132 20.83 10.01 -7.51
CA PRO A 132 20.80 11.30 -8.18
C PRO A 132 19.50 12.06 -7.88
N ASP A 133 19.62 13.37 -7.66
CA ASP A 133 18.51 14.29 -7.40
C ASP A 133 17.59 13.85 -6.25
N PHE A 134 18.12 13.12 -5.28
CA PHE A 134 17.35 12.75 -4.10
C PHE A 134 16.95 13.99 -3.28
N ALA A 135 15.66 14.13 -3.04
CA ALA A 135 15.08 15.16 -2.19
C ALA A 135 13.95 14.59 -1.32
N VAL A 136 13.79 15.21 -0.14
CA VAL A 136 12.58 15.05 0.67
C VAL A 136 11.72 16.29 0.39
N GLU A 137 10.74 16.14 -0.50
CA GLU A 137 9.94 17.26 -1.01
C GLU A 137 9.00 17.83 0.05
N LYS A 138 8.48 16.95 0.92
CA LYS A 138 7.49 17.31 1.93
C LYS A 138 7.68 16.48 3.18
N LYS A 139 7.52 17.12 4.34
CA LYS A 139 7.39 16.47 5.66
C LYS A 139 6.19 17.08 6.37
N VAL A 140 5.20 16.26 6.72
CA VAL A 140 3.95 16.74 7.33
C VAL A 140 3.58 15.89 8.54
N THR A 141 2.98 16.54 9.54
CA THR A 141 2.66 15.96 10.84
C THR A 141 1.22 15.48 10.99
N THR A 142 0.28 15.75 10.07
CA THR A 142 -1.15 15.48 10.34
C THR A 142 -2.10 15.52 9.12
N GLU A 143 -1.64 15.21 7.91
CA GLU A 143 -2.52 15.32 6.71
C GLU A 143 -3.46 14.13 6.48
N GLY A 144 -3.43 13.12 7.34
CA GLY A 144 -4.34 11.97 7.26
C GLY A 144 -4.03 11.01 6.09
N PHE A 145 -4.53 9.78 6.20
CA PHE A 145 -4.31 8.68 5.25
C PHE A 145 -4.59 9.05 3.78
N LEU A 146 -5.65 9.81 3.49
CA LEU A 146 -6.05 10.11 2.09
C LEU A 146 -5.13 11.09 1.37
N SER A 147 -4.36 11.91 2.08
CA SER A 147 -3.59 13.00 1.47
C SER A 147 -2.56 12.52 0.43
N SER A 148 -1.89 11.40 0.69
CA SER A 148 -0.99 10.77 -0.29
C SER A 148 -1.73 10.41 -1.58
N PHE A 149 -2.93 9.85 -1.46
CA PHE A 149 -3.71 9.40 -2.61
C PHE A 149 -4.36 10.57 -3.36
N GLU A 150 -4.71 11.67 -2.69
CA GLU A 150 -5.15 12.90 -3.35
C GLU A 150 -4.04 13.48 -4.23
N GLU A 151 -2.81 13.52 -3.74
CA GLU A 151 -1.65 13.99 -4.50
C GLU A 151 -1.32 13.04 -5.66
N ILE A 152 -1.31 11.72 -5.43
CA ILE A 152 -1.16 10.74 -6.53
C ILE A 152 -2.29 10.89 -7.55
N CYS A 153 -3.53 11.10 -7.11
CA CYS A 153 -4.70 11.23 -7.97
C CYS A 153 -4.62 12.45 -8.89
N SER A 154 -3.87 13.49 -8.49
CA SER A 154 -3.60 14.66 -9.34
C SER A 154 -2.74 14.31 -10.57
N ALA A 155 -1.90 13.27 -10.47
CA ALA A 155 -1.07 12.77 -11.56
C ALA A 155 -1.76 11.64 -12.33
N MET A 156 -2.50 10.77 -11.65
CA MET A 156 -3.17 9.62 -12.26
C MET A 156 -4.47 9.30 -11.54
N PRO A 157 -5.64 9.29 -12.23
CA PRO A 157 -6.91 8.98 -11.59
C PRO A 157 -6.90 7.64 -10.84
N LEU A 158 -7.28 7.68 -9.56
CA LEU A 158 -7.36 6.53 -8.67
C LEU A 158 -8.79 6.31 -8.17
N THR A 159 -9.15 5.04 -8.05
CA THR A 159 -10.38 4.59 -7.36
C THR A 159 -10.03 3.72 -6.17
N TYR A 160 -10.63 4.01 -5.01
CA TYR A 160 -10.59 3.14 -3.84
C TYR A 160 -11.59 2.00 -4.01
N TYR A 161 -11.11 0.77 -3.87
CA TYR A 161 -11.93 -0.44 -3.84
C TYR A 161 -11.86 -1.08 -2.46
N GLN A 162 -13.01 -1.44 -1.91
CA GLN A 162 -13.09 -2.29 -0.72
C GLN A 162 -13.66 -3.64 -1.12
N LEU A 163 -12.88 -4.69 -0.87
CA LEU A 163 -13.34 -6.07 -0.90
C LEU A 163 -13.92 -6.42 0.46
N ASP A 164 -15.14 -6.94 0.45
CA ASP A 164 -15.76 -7.55 1.61
C ASP A 164 -15.62 -9.06 1.50
N CYS A 165 -15.12 -9.68 2.56
CA CYS A 165 -14.90 -11.12 2.66
C CYS A 165 -15.49 -11.63 3.97
N LEU A 166 -15.91 -12.90 3.97
CA LEU A 166 -16.34 -13.60 5.17
C LEU A 166 -15.34 -14.71 5.47
N VAL A 167 -14.62 -14.58 6.59
CA VAL A 167 -13.69 -15.62 7.05
C VAL A 167 -14.49 -16.90 7.31
N PRO A 168 -14.18 -18.03 6.65
CA PRO A 168 -14.88 -19.28 6.89
C PRO A 168 -14.63 -19.79 8.32
N PRO A 169 -15.58 -20.52 8.95
CA PRO A 169 -15.42 -21.03 10.32
C PRO A 169 -14.14 -21.84 10.52
N GLU A 170 -13.74 -22.63 9.53
CA GLU A 170 -12.54 -23.46 9.56
C GLU A 170 -11.22 -22.66 9.55
N TYR A 171 -11.25 -21.39 9.15
CA TYR A 171 -10.10 -20.47 9.19
C TYR A 171 -10.15 -19.52 10.39
N ILE A 172 -11.23 -19.57 11.18
CA ILE A 172 -11.36 -18.80 12.42
C ILE A 172 -10.66 -19.52 13.56
N ASP A 173 -10.41 -20.83 13.46
CA ASP A 173 -9.74 -21.56 14.53
C ASP A 173 -8.23 -21.22 14.56
N ILE A 174 -7.81 -20.70 15.72
CA ILE A 174 -6.83 -19.62 15.83
C ILE A 174 -5.39 -20.16 15.97
N SER A 175 -5.17 -21.47 15.94
CA SER A 175 -3.90 -22.08 16.38
C SER A 175 -2.65 -21.78 15.52
N HIS A 176 -2.80 -21.16 14.33
CA HIS A 176 -1.70 -21.01 13.36
C HIS A 176 -1.40 -19.56 12.92
N ASP A 177 -2.23 -18.57 13.27
CA ASP A 177 -1.94 -17.15 12.98
C ASP A 177 -1.65 -16.41 14.31
N PRO A 178 -0.38 -16.07 14.59
CA PRO A 178 0.01 -15.43 15.84
C PRO A 178 -0.68 -14.07 16.05
N VAL A 179 -1.12 -13.43 14.96
CA VAL A 179 -1.87 -12.18 15.02
C VAL A 179 -3.28 -12.43 15.52
N ILE A 180 -3.99 -13.45 15.02
CA ILE A 180 -5.37 -13.74 15.47
C ILE A 180 -5.34 -14.31 16.90
N THR A 181 -4.32 -15.10 17.28
CA THR A 181 -4.17 -15.59 18.67
C THR A 181 -4.03 -14.43 19.65
N SER A 182 -3.35 -13.36 19.25
CA SER A 182 -2.94 -12.29 20.16
C SER A 182 -3.70 -10.98 20.02
N LEU A 183 -4.39 -10.72 18.90
CA LEU A 183 -5.28 -9.57 18.70
C LEU A 183 -6.76 -9.98 18.63
N GLY A 184 -7.04 -11.27 18.69
CA GLY A 184 -8.39 -11.79 18.48
C GLY A 184 -8.93 -11.42 17.09
N VAL A 185 -10.25 -11.24 17.04
CA VAL A 185 -11.01 -11.02 15.80
C VAL A 185 -11.44 -9.56 15.58
N LYS A 186 -10.74 -8.60 16.21
CA LYS A 186 -11.03 -7.17 16.05
C LYS A 186 -9.76 -6.35 15.95
N TRP A 187 -9.38 -5.98 14.74
CA TRP A 187 -8.21 -5.15 14.49
C TRP A 187 -8.31 -4.44 13.15
N THR A 188 -7.52 -3.39 13.01
CA THR A 188 -7.24 -2.73 11.74
C THR A 188 -5.74 -2.72 11.51
N ARG A 189 -5.31 -2.88 10.26
CA ARG A 189 -3.89 -2.86 9.91
C ARG A 189 -3.64 -2.24 8.56
N GLU A 190 -2.40 -1.86 8.35
CA GLU A 190 -1.90 -1.38 7.07
C GLU A 190 -0.74 -2.27 6.64
N MET A 191 -0.88 -2.92 5.47
CA MET A 191 0.24 -3.68 4.93
C MET A 191 1.41 -2.76 4.66
N LYS A 192 2.57 -3.15 5.17
CA LYS A 192 3.83 -2.59 4.73
C LYS A 192 4.04 -2.95 3.25
N TYR A 193 4.85 -2.17 2.57
CA TYR A 193 5.12 -2.42 1.17
C TYR A 193 5.72 -3.82 0.99
N LEU A 194 5.19 -4.57 0.00
CA LEU A 194 5.26 -6.02 -0.03
C LEU A 194 6.69 -6.56 0.12
N LEU A 195 6.94 -7.33 1.18
CA LEU A 195 8.05 -8.26 1.29
C LEU A 195 7.51 -9.67 1.04
N GLU A 196 8.15 -10.46 0.17
CA GLU A 196 7.90 -11.90 0.05
C GLU A 196 8.48 -12.69 1.23
N ASP A 197 8.02 -13.94 1.31
CA ASP A 197 8.09 -14.94 2.39
C ASP A 197 7.35 -14.60 3.68
N ASN A 198 7.17 -13.32 4.01
CA ASN A 198 6.39 -12.89 5.18
C ASN A 198 5.67 -11.55 4.92
N PHE A 199 4.33 -11.57 4.88
CA PHE A 199 3.57 -10.32 4.82
C PHE A 199 3.73 -9.57 6.14
N ARG A 200 4.21 -8.31 6.09
CA ARG A 200 4.32 -7.44 7.27
C ARG A 200 3.26 -6.36 7.25
N ALA A 201 2.76 -6.00 8.41
CA ALA A 201 1.79 -4.92 8.56
C ALA A 201 2.04 -4.14 9.85
N VAL A 202 1.56 -2.89 9.86
CA VAL A 202 1.37 -2.10 11.07
C VAL A 202 -0.06 -2.34 11.56
N PHE A 203 -0.20 -2.84 12.78
CA PHE A 203 -1.45 -3.17 13.46
C PHE A 203 -1.82 -2.09 14.47
N TYR A 204 -3.12 -1.83 14.57
CA TYR A 204 -3.74 -0.96 15.56
C TYR A 204 -4.61 -1.80 16.49
N ASP A 205 -4.14 -2.00 17.72
CA ASP A 205 -4.85 -2.80 18.73
C ASP A 205 -5.79 -1.92 19.58
N ASP A 206 -7.05 -1.84 19.18
CA ASP A 206 -8.07 -1.15 19.96
C ASP A 206 -8.56 -1.96 21.18
N THR A 207 -8.17 -3.24 21.28
CA THR A 207 -8.68 -4.20 22.27
C THR A 207 -7.74 -4.43 23.45
N ASN A 208 -6.48 -3.99 23.36
CA ASN A 208 -5.47 -4.11 24.42
C ASN A 208 -5.16 -5.56 24.79
N ILE A 209 -5.06 -6.43 23.79
CA ILE A 209 -4.80 -7.86 23.98
C ILE A 209 -3.29 -8.14 23.91
N ILE A 210 -2.51 -7.36 23.13
CA ILE A 210 -1.05 -7.52 23.09
C ILE A 210 -0.45 -7.01 24.41
N GLY A 211 0.22 -7.91 25.13
CA GLY A 211 0.87 -7.63 26.42
C GLY A 211 2.25 -7.00 26.30
N GLY A 212 2.87 -7.09 25.11
CA GLY A 212 4.24 -6.67 24.84
C GLY A 212 5.26 -7.74 25.22
N GLY A 213 6.40 -7.75 24.52
CA GLY A 213 7.52 -8.67 24.78
C GLY A 213 7.48 -9.98 23.98
N GLU A 214 6.56 -10.13 23.03
CA GLU A 214 6.60 -11.25 22.09
C GLU A 214 7.64 -11.03 20.97
N ASP A 215 8.53 -12.00 20.74
CA ASP A 215 9.62 -11.90 19.74
C ASP A 215 9.15 -11.70 18.28
N TRP A 216 7.88 -12.01 17.98
CA TRP A 216 7.29 -11.88 16.64
C TRP A 216 6.62 -10.51 16.40
N VAL A 217 6.54 -9.67 17.43
CA VAL A 217 5.96 -8.31 17.38
C VAL A 217 7.03 -7.27 17.64
N SER A 218 7.12 -6.25 16.79
CA SER A 218 7.88 -5.04 17.07
C SER A 218 6.94 -3.95 17.59
N GLU A 219 7.14 -3.51 18.83
CA GLU A 219 6.40 -2.39 19.41
C GLU A 219 6.82 -1.07 18.75
N ILE A 220 5.85 -0.31 18.22
CA ILE A 220 6.06 1.04 17.65
C ILE A 220 5.67 2.11 18.68
N SER A 221 4.51 1.93 19.30
CA SER A 221 3.99 2.83 20.33
C SER A 221 3.07 2.06 21.27
N ARG A 222 3.50 1.88 22.51
CA ARG A 222 2.68 1.22 23.54
C ARG A 222 1.45 2.02 23.92
N GLU A 223 1.61 3.34 24.02
CA GLU A 223 0.53 4.26 24.40
C GLU A 223 -0.59 4.28 23.36
N GLU A 224 -0.19 4.36 22.08
CA GLU A 224 -1.14 4.38 20.95
C GLU A 224 -1.51 2.97 20.44
N ARG A 225 -0.90 1.93 21.04
CA ARG A 225 -1.11 0.50 20.75
C ARG A 225 -0.85 0.15 19.28
N ILE A 226 0.29 0.59 18.80
CA ILE A 226 0.75 0.40 17.44
C ILE A 226 1.89 -0.61 17.44
N TYR A 227 1.77 -1.63 16.59
CA TYR A 227 2.72 -2.74 16.52
C TYR A 227 3.00 -3.11 15.07
N ALA A 228 4.21 -3.57 14.76
CA ALA A 228 4.52 -4.19 13.49
C ALA A 228 4.66 -5.71 13.68
N ALA A 229 4.01 -6.49 12.83
CA ALA A 229 4.09 -7.94 12.89
C ALA A 229 3.96 -8.57 11.49
N SER A 230 4.41 -9.82 11.37
CA SER A 230 4.17 -10.63 10.19
C SER A 230 2.83 -11.35 10.30
N PHE A 231 2.20 -11.66 9.17
CA PHE A 231 0.91 -12.34 9.12
C PHE A 231 0.77 -13.23 7.88
N SER A 232 -0.23 -14.11 7.88
CA SER A 232 -0.68 -14.84 6.70
C SER A 232 -2.17 -14.63 6.48
N ASN A 233 -2.60 -14.54 5.22
CA ASN A 233 -4.02 -14.49 4.87
C ASN A 233 -4.19 -14.93 3.41
N PRO A 234 -4.98 -15.97 3.12
CA PRO A 234 -5.06 -16.55 1.78
C PRO A 234 -5.66 -15.58 0.75
N VAL A 235 -6.61 -14.72 1.15
CA VAL A 235 -7.18 -13.70 0.25
C VAL A 235 -6.12 -12.68 -0.13
N VAL A 236 -5.36 -12.18 0.85
CA VAL A 236 -4.28 -11.22 0.61
C VAL A 236 -3.22 -11.83 -0.29
N GLU A 237 -2.79 -13.06 0.01
CA GLU A 237 -1.75 -13.76 -0.74
C GLU A 237 -2.14 -13.97 -2.20
N ARG A 238 -3.35 -14.53 -2.45
CA ARG A 238 -3.85 -14.77 -3.80
C ARG A 238 -4.05 -13.47 -4.58
N LEU A 239 -4.56 -12.43 -3.93
CA LEU A 239 -4.72 -11.12 -4.55
C LEU A 239 -3.37 -10.52 -4.96
N VAL A 240 -2.39 -10.52 -4.06
CA VAL A 240 -1.03 -10.01 -4.33
C VAL A 240 -0.34 -10.79 -5.45
N ASN A 241 -0.49 -12.13 -5.45
CA ASN A 241 0.05 -12.98 -6.50
C ASN A 241 -0.61 -12.70 -7.86
N GLY A 242 -1.93 -12.56 -7.89
CA GLY A 242 -2.65 -12.19 -9.12
C GLY A 242 -2.24 -10.82 -9.66
N ILE A 243 -2.13 -9.82 -8.79
CA ILE A 243 -1.63 -8.46 -9.12
C ILE A 243 -0.24 -8.52 -9.75
N THR A 244 0.66 -9.32 -9.18
CA THR A 244 2.03 -9.47 -9.67
C THR A 244 2.09 -10.21 -11.00
N ALA A 245 1.41 -11.35 -11.10
CA ALA A 245 1.37 -12.17 -12.31
C ALA A 245 0.78 -11.39 -13.50
N ASP A 246 -0.23 -10.57 -13.23
CA ASP A 246 -0.89 -9.75 -14.23
C ASP A 246 -0.17 -8.42 -14.53
N ARG A 247 0.85 -8.09 -13.73
CA ARG A 247 1.59 -6.82 -13.80
C ARG A 247 0.67 -5.61 -13.58
N THR A 248 -0.32 -5.75 -12.70
CA THR A 248 -1.26 -4.69 -12.35
C THR A 248 -0.78 -3.97 -11.10
N VAL A 249 -0.84 -2.64 -11.09
CA VAL A 249 -0.52 -1.82 -9.93
C VAL A 249 -1.78 -1.65 -9.08
N ALA A 250 -1.62 -1.98 -7.82
CA ALA A 250 -2.50 -1.61 -6.73
C ALA A 250 -1.65 -0.82 -5.72
N MET A 251 -2.21 0.18 -5.05
CA MET A 251 -1.50 1.06 -4.11
C MET A 251 -2.16 0.96 -2.75
N ALA A 252 -1.34 0.80 -1.71
CA ALA A 252 -1.71 0.49 -0.34
C ALA A 252 -2.71 -0.67 -0.17
N MET A 253 -2.69 -1.32 0.99
CA MET A 253 -3.64 -2.39 1.30
C MET A 253 -4.07 -2.33 2.76
N PRO A 254 -4.83 -1.29 3.18
CA PRO A 254 -5.41 -1.24 4.51
C PRO A 254 -6.46 -2.34 4.68
N GLN A 255 -6.51 -2.95 5.87
CA GLN A 255 -7.33 -4.12 6.14
C GLN A 255 -7.98 -4.01 7.50
N ARG A 256 -9.15 -4.64 7.64
CA ARG A 256 -9.91 -4.68 8.89
C ARG A 256 -10.54 -6.03 9.11
N LEU A 257 -10.46 -6.54 10.33
CA LEU A 257 -11.21 -7.72 10.76
C LEU A 257 -12.15 -7.33 11.90
N TYR A 258 -13.41 -7.76 11.79
CA TYR A 258 -14.40 -7.67 12.87
C TYR A 258 -15.23 -8.95 12.93
N GLY A 259 -14.98 -9.79 13.94
CA GLY A 259 -15.54 -11.13 14.01
C GLY A 259 -15.11 -11.95 12.80
N ARG A 260 -16.07 -12.27 11.92
CA ARG A 260 -15.82 -13.00 10.67
C ARG A 260 -15.73 -12.09 9.44
N SER A 261 -16.05 -10.81 9.59
CA SER A 261 -16.05 -9.86 8.48
C SER A 261 -14.64 -9.34 8.27
N PHE A 262 -14.02 -9.76 7.18
CA PHE A 262 -12.72 -9.26 6.75
C PHE A 262 -12.91 -8.29 5.60
N HIS A 263 -12.31 -7.11 5.70
CA HIS A 263 -12.35 -6.09 4.66
C HIS A 263 -10.93 -5.76 4.21
N LEU A 264 -10.74 -5.65 2.91
CA LEU A 264 -9.48 -5.24 2.29
C LEU A 264 -9.73 -4.03 1.39
N GLY A 265 -9.11 -2.91 1.71
CA GLY A 265 -9.08 -1.72 0.87
C GLY A 265 -7.86 -1.71 -0.04
N THR A 266 -7.97 -1.09 -1.20
CA THR A 266 -6.84 -0.80 -2.10
C THR A 266 -7.16 0.36 -3.02
N PHE A 267 -6.15 1.14 -3.42
CA PHE A 267 -6.29 2.20 -4.43
C PHE A 267 -5.76 1.67 -5.76
N VAL A 268 -6.55 1.79 -6.81
CA VAL A 268 -6.19 1.22 -8.12
C VAL A 268 -6.26 2.33 -9.17
N PRO A 269 -5.21 2.49 -10.00
CA PRO A 269 -5.28 3.36 -11.16
C PRO A 269 -6.39 2.95 -12.12
N ASP A 270 -7.19 3.90 -12.57
CA ASP A 270 -8.36 3.62 -13.42
C ASP A 270 -7.98 2.93 -14.74
N ILE A 271 -6.76 3.16 -15.24
CA ILE A 271 -6.22 2.55 -16.46
C ILE A 271 -6.10 1.01 -16.39
N VAL A 272 -5.98 0.43 -15.20
CA VAL A 272 -5.88 -1.02 -14.98
C VAL A 272 -7.06 -1.59 -14.18
N ARG A 273 -8.13 -0.81 -14.03
CA ARG A 273 -9.36 -1.26 -13.35
C ARG A 273 -9.94 -2.57 -13.93
N PRO A 274 -10.06 -2.77 -15.25
CA PRO A 274 -10.59 -4.02 -15.80
C PRO A 274 -9.74 -5.24 -15.41
N ASP A 275 -8.42 -5.06 -15.39
CA ASP A 275 -7.47 -6.11 -15.00
C ASP A 275 -7.61 -6.46 -13.51
N PHE A 276 -7.73 -5.44 -12.65
CA PHE A 276 -7.99 -5.63 -11.23
C PHE A 276 -9.27 -6.44 -10.96
N PHE A 277 -10.36 -6.14 -11.67
CA PHE A 277 -11.61 -6.90 -11.50
C PHE A 277 -11.48 -8.36 -11.93
N ARG A 278 -10.77 -8.63 -13.02
CA ARG A 278 -10.48 -10.01 -13.45
C ARG A 278 -9.64 -10.76 -12.39
N ILE A 279 -8.69 -10.09 -11.76
CA ILE A 279 -7.91 -10.69 -10.66
C ILE A 279 -8.81 -11.03 -9.48
N VAL A 280 -9.65 -10.07 -9.03
CA VAL A 280 -10.57 -10.28 -7.90
C VAL A 280 -11.56 -11.42 -8.19
N GLU A 281 -12.08 -11.49 -9.41
CA GLU A 281 -12.94 -12.58 -9.87
C GLU A 281 -12.21 -13.93 -9.80
N GLY A 282 -10.98 -14.00 -10.31
CA GLY A 282 -10.15 -15.21 -10.23
C GLY A 282 -9.92 -15.68 -8.79
N VAL A 283 -9.58 -14.75 -7.89
CA VAL A 283 -9.41 -15.06 -6.45
C VAL A 283 -10.72 -15.54 -5.82
N SER A 284 -11.85 -14.91 -6.16
CA SER A 284 -13.18 -15.32 -5.67
C SER A 284 -13.56 -16.74 -6.14
N MET A 285 -13.19 -17.09 -7.38
CA MET A 285 -13.42 -18.43 -7.94
C MET A 285 -12.53 -19.51 -7.31
N GLU A 286 -11.32 -19.16 -6.89
CA GLU A 286 -10.38 -20.06 -6.21
C GLU A 286 -10.76 -20.25 -4.73
N LEU A 287 -11.02 -19.16 -4.01
CA LEU A 287 -11.35 -19.14 -2.58
C LEU A 287 -12.86 -19.13 -2.35
N ARG A 288 -13.56 -20.11 -2.91
CA ARG A 288 -15.04 -20.15 -2.94
C ARG A 288 -15.70 -20.06 -1.56
N THR A 289 -15.03 -20.52 -0.51
CA THR A 289 -15.57 -20.51 0.87
C THR A 289 -15.51 -19.12 1.51
N TRP A 290 -14.65 -18.21 1.04
CA TRP A 290 -14.40 -16.90 1.66
C TRP A 290 -15.42 -15.81 1.28
N SER A 291 -16.36 -16.09 0.37
CA SER A 291 -17.40 -15.16 -0.10
C SER A 291 -16.86 -13.75 -0.38
N ILE A 292 -16.08 -13.61 -1.47
CA ILE A 292 -15.38 -12.38 -1.81
C ILE A 292 -16.22 -11.55 -2.77
N ARG A 293 -16.48 -10.27 -2.44
CA ARG A 293 -17.18 -9.32 -3.30
C ARG A 293 -16.60 -7.91 -3.19
N ILE A 294 -16.81 -7.08 -4.20
CA ILE A 294 -16.53 -5.65 -4.12
C ILE A 294 -17.68 -4.98 -3.37
N GLY A 295 -17.41 -4.52 -2.15
CA GLY A 295 -18.39 -3.83 -1.30
C GLY A 295 -18.49 -2.33 -1.60
N GLN A 296 -17.37 -1.71 -1.98
CA GLN A 296 -17.31 -0.28 -2.30
C GLN A 296 -16.34 -0.01 -3.45
N ALA A 297 -16.67 0.99 -4.26
CA ALA A 297 -15.83 1.56 -5.30
C ALA A 297 -16.05 3.08 -5.30
N ILE A 298 -15.05 3.85 -4.85
CA ILE A 298 -15.20 5.29 -4.65
C ILE A 298 -13.99 5.99 -5.27
N PRO A 299 -14.17 6.86 -6.29
CA PRO A 299 -13.08 7.68 -6.81
C PRO A 299 -12.44 8.52 -5.69
N VAL A 300 -11.11 8.64 -5.67
CA VAL A 300 -10.40 9.37 -4.60
C VAL A 300 -10.93 10.80 -4.39
N PRO A 301 -11.20 11.61 -5.45
CA PRO A 301 -11.75 12.96 -5.26
C PRO A 301 -13.16 12.97 -4.64
N GLU A 302 -13.94 11.92 -4.80
CA GLU A 302 -15.22 11.77 -4.11
C GLU A 302 -15.02 11.36 -2.65
N MET A 303 -14.09 10.44 -2.39
CA MET A 303 -13.76 9.99 -1.04
C MET A 303 -13.25 11.14 -0.16
N ALA A 304 -12.36 11.98 -0.69
CA ALA A 304 -11.85 13.18 -0.02
C ALA A 304 -12.99 14.15 0.34
N ARG A 305 -13.92 14.40 -0.60
CA ARG A 305 -15.12 15.23 -0.34
C ARG A 305 -16.01 14.66 0.75
N GLN A 306 -16.24 13.34 0.75
CA GLN A 306 -17.03 12.68 1.79
C GLN A 306 -16.36 12.78 3.18
N GLN A 307 -15.03 12.71 3.24
CA GLN A 307 -14.29 12.87 4.49
C GLN A 307 -14.31 14.31 5.00
N ALA A 308 -14.14 15.30 4.11
CA ALA A 308 -14.25 16.71 4.46
C ALA A 308 -15.64 17.06 5.00
N TYR A 309 -16.72 16.53 4.40
CA TYR A 309 -18.08 16.73 4.89
C TYR A 309 -18.30 16.16 6.31
N ARG A 310 -17.76 14.97 6.58
CA ARG A 310 -17.84 14.34 7.91
C ARG A 310 -17.07 15.10 8.99
N ASN A 311 -15.98 15.75 8.61
CA ASN A 311 -15.14 16.53 9.52
C ASN A 311 -15.56 18.02 9.60
N GLY A 312 -16.63 18.41 8.89
CA GLY A 312 -17.16 19.77 8.90
C GLY A 312 -17.86 20.14 10.22
N PRO A 313 -18.06 21.46 10.49
CA PRO A 313 -18.54 21.96 11.79
C PRO A 313 -19.98 21.56 12.16
N GLU A 314 -20.76 20.96 11.26
CA GLU A 314 -22.18 20.63 11.50
C GLU A 314 -22.42 19.42 12.42
N GLN A 315 -21.38 18.71 12.86
CA GLN A 315 -21.51 17.62 13.85
C GLN A 315 -20.95 17.93 15.24
N GLN A 316 -20.54 19.17 15.52
CA GLN A 316 -20.27 19.67 16.87
C GLN A 316 -21.48 20.38 17.50
N ALA A 317 -22.70 19.90 17.25
CA ALA A 317 -23.87 20.32 18.02
C ALA A 317 -24.03 19.39 19.24
N PRO A 318 -23.95 19.90 20.48
CA PRO A 318 -24.13 19.07 21.67
C PRO A 318 -25.62 18.78 21.87
N HIS A 319 -25.94 17.50 22.03
CA HIS A 319 -27.14 17.04 22.74
C HIS A 319 -26.71 16.08 23.83
#